data_AF-M6FUP4-F1
#
_entry.id   AF-M6FUP4-F1
#
_cell.length_a   1.000
_cell.length_b   1.000
_cell.length_c   1.000
_cell.angle_alpha   90.00
_cell.angle_beta   90.00
_cell.angle_gamma   90.00
#
_symmetry.space_group_name_H-M   'P 1'
#
loop_
_entity.id
_entity.type
_entity.pdbx_description
1 polymer ?
#
loop_
_entity_poly.entity_id
_entity_poly.type
_entity_poly.pdbx_seq_one_letter_code
_entity_poly.pdbx_strand_id
1 'polypeptide(L)'
;MPIYGSVNFYSFMKTFFLLVCSNLFMTFAWYGHLKFFHGWSLPLTILLSWGIALFEYVLMVPANRIGYGEEGYSAFQLKILQEIITISIFILFASLILKEKIRWNHMVSFFLILAAVGFAFYDKANS
;
A
#
# COMPACT_ATOMS: atom_id res chain seq x y z
N MET A 1 -25.34 -21.28 -1.67
CA MET A 1 -25.27 -19.89 -1.16
C MET A 1 -24.18 -19.88 -0.11
N PRO A 2 -22.96 -19.38 -0.37
CA PRO A 2 -21.91 -19.46 0.63
C PRO A 2 -22.25 -18.48 1.75
N ILE A 3 -22.26 -19.04 2.95
CA ILE A 3 -22.52 -18.42 4.24
C ILE A 3 -21.41 -17.38 4.48
N TYR A 4 -21.79 -16.17 4.88
CA TYR A 4 -20.88 -15.16 5.41
C TYR A 4 -20.14 -15.76 6.62
N GLY A 5 -18.98 -16.35 6.35
CA GLY A 5 -18.06 -16.80 7.38
C GLY A 5 -17.52 -15.57 8.08
N SER A 6 -17.65 -15.56 9.41
CA SER A 6 -16.94 -14.65 10.31
C SER A 6 -15.58 -14.26 9.72
N VAL A 7 -15.33 -12.97 9.55
CA VAL A 7 -14.00 -12.47 9.15
C VAL A 7 -12.99 -13.14 10.05
N ASN A 8 -12.24 -14.12 9.53
CA ASN A 8 -11.19 -14.77 10.30
C ASN A 8 -10.14 -13.70 10.52
N PHE A 9 -10.08 -13.15 11.73
CA PHE A 9 -9.11 -12.11 12.11
C PHE A 9 -7.67 -12.50 11.70
N TYR A 10 -7.36 -13.79 11.76
CA TYR A 10 -6.10 -14.38 11.29
C TYR A 10 -5.84 -14.24 9.78
N SER A 11 -6.86 -14.23 8.93
CA SER A 11 -6.68 -13.99 7.50
C SER A 11 -6.53 -12.50 7.22
N PHE A 12 -7.34 -11.62 7.83
CA PHE A 12 -7.22 -10.17 7.67
C PHE A 12 -5.78 -9.64 7.86
N MET A 13 -5.09 -10.14 8.89
CA MET A 13 -3.70 -9.77 9.16
C MET A 13 -2.74 -10.17 8.02
N LYS A 14 -3.04 -11.22 7.25
CA LYS A 14 -2.21 -11.69 6.13
C LYS A 14 -2.29 -10.73 4.95
N THR A 15 -3.49 -10.41 4.46
CA THR A 15 -3.66 -9.47 3.34
C THR A 15 -3.06 -8.11 3.69
N PHE A 16 -3.37 -7.59 4.88
CA PHE A 16 -2.80 -6.32 5.34
C PHE A 16 -1.26 -6.35 5.37
N PHE A 17 -0.65 -7.37 5.97
CA PHE A 17 0.80 -7.47 6.07
C PHE A 17 1.47 -7.59 4.70
N LEU A 18 0.91 -8.40 3.79
CA LEU A 18 1.43 -8.53 2.43
C LEU A 18 1.34 -7.21 1.66
N LEU A 19 0.25 -6.46 1.80
CA LEU A 19 0.09 -5.13 1.18
C LEU A 19 1.08 -4.11 1.74
N VAL A 20 1.37 -4.15 3.05
CA VAL A 20 2.41 -3.31 3.68
C VAL A 20 3.78 -3.65 3.11
N CYS A 21 4.14 -4.93 3.07
CA CYS A 21 5.43 -5.36 2.54
C CYS A 21 5.58 -5.03 1.05
N SER A 22 4.56 -5.26 0.22
CA SER A 22 4.60 -4.87 -1.21
C SER A 22 4.80 -3.36 -1.34
N ASN A 23 4.06 -2.54 -0.60
CA ASN A 23 4.19 -1.09 -0.69
C ASN A 23 5.57 -0.55 -0.25
N LEU A 24 6.26 -1.23 0.67
CA LEU A 24 7.65 -0.89 0.99
C LEU A 24 8.52 -1.06 -0.27
N PHE A 25 8.47 -2.21 -0.92
CA PHE A 25 9.21 -2.44 -2.18
C PHE A 25 8.81 -1.43 -3.26
N MET A 26 7.52 -1.14 -3.41
CA MET A 26 7.04 -0.15 -4.38
C MET A 26 7.65 1.24 -4.13
N THR A 27 7.64 1.68 -2.87
CA THR A 27 8.17 2.99 -2.48
C THR A 27 9.67 3.08 -2.75
N PHE A 28 10.43 2.01 -2.48
CA PHE A 28 11.85 1.96 -2.83
C PHE A 28 12.09 1.92 -4.34
N ALA A 29 11.26 1.20 -5.11
CA ALA A 29 11.37 1.17 -6.56
C ALA A 29 11.16 2.56 -7.18
N TRP A 30 10.16 3.31 -6.70
CA TRP A 30 9.86 4.64 -7.22
C TRP A 30 10.81 5.73 -6.71
N TYR A 31 11.16 5.72 -5.43
CA TYR A 31 11.81 6.87 -4.80
C TYR A 31 13.19 6.55 -4.20
N GLY A 32 13.54 5.28 -4.01
CA GLY A 32 14.83 4.87 -3.44
C GLY A 32 16.02 5.42 -4.21
N HIS A 33 15.92 5.45 -5.54
CA HIS A 33 16.98 5.97 -6.40
C HIS A 33 17.25 7.47 -6.19
N LEU A 34 16.25 8.25 -5.75
CA LEU A 34 16.43 9.68 -5.45
C LEU A 34 17.44 9.89 -4.32
N LYS A 35 17.53 8.95 -3.38
CA LYS A 35 18.46 9.02 -2.25
C LYS A 35 19.80 8.33 -2.53
N PHE A 36 19.75 7.11 -3.06
CA PHE A 36 20.91 6.22 -3.09
C PHE A 36 21.62 6.17 -4.45
N PHE A 37 20.90 6.47 -5.54
CA PHE A 37 21.38 6.27 -6.91
C PHE A 37 21.25 7.54 -7.77
N HIS A 38 21.21 8.72 -7.15
CA HIS A 38 20.96 9.98 -7.84
C HIS A 38 21.98 10.28 -8.96
N GLY A 39 23.22 9.82 -8.81
CA GLY A 39 24.28 9.98 -9.81
C GLY A 39 24.40 8.83 -10.82
N TRP A 40 23.52 7.83 -10.78
CA TRP A 40 23.60 6.67 -11.66
C TRP A 40 22.93 6.97 -13.00
N SER A 41 23.33 6.23 -14.05
CA SER A 41 22.71 6.41 -15.36
C SER A 41 21.22 6.04 -15.31
N LEU A 42 20.40 6.79 -16.04
CA LEU A 42 18.96 6.59 -16.08
C LEU A 42 18.56 5.15 -16.48
N PRO A 43 19.18 4.52 -17.52
CA PRO A 43 18.83 3.15 -17.89
C PRO A 43 19.11 2.13 -16.77
N LEU A 44 20.24 2.28 -16.06
CA LEU A 44 20.60 1.39 -14.95
C LEU A 44 19.61 1.55 -13.79
N THR A 45 19.26 2.79 -13.47
CA THR A 45 18.29 3.12 -12.41
C THR A 45 16.90 2.54 -12.71
N ILE A 46 16.43 2.65 -13.96
CA ILE A 46 15.15 2.07 -14.40
C ILE A 46 15.19 0.55 -14.24
N LEU A 47 16.26 -0.10 -14.70
CA LEU A 47 16.38 -1.56 -14.66
C LEU A 47 16.40 -2.11 -13.22
N LEU A 48 17.09 -1.43 -12.31
CA LEU A 48 17.09 -1.78 -10.88
C LEU A 48 15.74 -1.56 -10.23
N SER A 49 15.08 -0.44 -10.55
CA SER A 49 13.74 -0.14 -10.05
C SER A 49 12.73 -1.19 -10.50
N TRP A 50 12.84 -1.66 -11.74
CA TRP A 50 12.08 -2.80 -12.26
C TRP A 50 12.37 -4.10 -11.49
N GLY A 51 13.64 -4.38 -11.19
CA GLY A 51 14.02 -5.52 -10.37
C GLY A 51 13.37 -5.51 -9.00
N ILE A 52 13.31 -4.34 -8.35
CA ILE A 52 12.63 -4.17 -7.05
C ILE A 52 11.12 -4.34 -7.19
N ALA A 53 10.51 -3.74 -8.23
CA ALA A 53 9.07 -3.85 -8.48
C ALA A 53 8.62 -5.31 -8.73
N LEU A 54 9.49 -6.19 -9.24
CA LEU A 54 9.15 -7.60 -9.39
C LEU A 54 8.85 -8.26 -8.03
N PHE A 55 9.62 -7.97 -6.98
CA PHE A 55 9.37 -8.51 -5.64
C PHE A 55 8.08 -7.95 -5.02
N GLU A 56 7.73 -6.70 -5.34
CA GLU A 56 6.46 -6.11 -4.98
C GLU A 56 5.30 -6.93 -5.56
N TYR A 57 5.34 -7.26 -6.86
CA TYR A 57 4.28 -8.04 -7.51
C TYR A 57 4.13 -9.44 -6.93
N VAL A 58 5.22 -10.08 -6.53
CA VAL A 58 5.21 -11.40 -5.87
C VAL A 58 4.39 -11.36 -4.57
N LEU A 59 4.30 -10.22 -3.89
CA LEU A 59 3.51 -10.05 -2.66
C LEU A 59 2.11 -9.50 -2.92
N MET A 60 1.98 -8.52 -3.83
CA MET A 60 0.73 -7.84 -4.15
C MET A 60 -0.29 -8.77 -4.80
N VAL A 61 0.14 -9.65 -5.72
CA VAL A 61 -0.78 -10.56 -6.42
C VAL A 61 -1.41 -11.58 -5.45
N PRO A 62 -0.66 -12.28 -4.60
CA PRO A 62 -1.25 -13.12 -3.56
C PRO A 62 -2.11 -12.36 -2.57
N ALA A 63 -1.71 -11.17 -2.13
CA ALA A 63 -2.48 -10.35 -1.19
C ALA A 63 -3.89 -10.06 -1.72
N ASN A 64 -3.98 -9.61 -2.97
CA ASN A 64 -5.27 -9.30 -3.59
C ASN A 64 -6.11 -10.55 -3.83
N ARG A 65 -5.49 -11.69 -4.16
CA ARG A 65 -6.21 -12.95 -4.36
C ARG A 65 -6.79 -13.49 -3.05
N ILE A 66 -6.01 -13.47 -1.97
CA ILE A 66 -6.46 -13.87 -0.63
C ILE A 66 -7.54 -12.91 -0.15
N GLY A 67 -7.31 -11.61 -0.24
CA GLY A 67 -8.26 -10.58 0.18
C GLY A 67 -9.60 -10.69 -0.56
N TYR A 68 -9.59 -10.87 -1.88
CA TYR A 68 -10.81 -10.95 -2.69
C TYR A 68 -11.52 -12.30 -2.56
N GLY A 69 -10.77 -13.40 -2.57
CA GLY A 69 -11.32 -14.76 -2.59
C GLY A 69 -11.62 -15.34 -1.22
N GLU A 70 -10.69 -15.23 -0.27
CA GLU A 70 -10.78 -15.86 1.05
C GLU A 70 -11.39 -14.95 2.11
N GLU A 71 -11.11 -13.64 2.05
CA GLU A 71 -11.53 -12.68 3.09
C GLU A 71 -12.81 -11.91 2.73
N GLY A 72 -13.31 -12.05 1.51
CA GLY A 72 -14.56 -11.41 1.07
C GLY A 72 -14.46 -9.88 0.96
N TYR A 73 -13.26 -9.35 0.67
CA TYR A 73 -13.11 -7.95 0.29
C TYR A 73 -13.58 -7.74 -1.15
N SER A 74 -14.27 -6.63 -1.39
CA SER A 74 -14.47 -6.16 -2.76
C SER A 74 -13.16 -5.61 -3.32
N ALA A 75 -13.02 -5.60 -4.64
CA ALA A 75 -11.86 -4.98 -5.31
C ALA A 75 -11.69 -3.50 -4.89
N PHE A 76 -12.80 -2.81 -4.65
CA PHE A 76 -12.80 -1.43 -4.17
C PHE A 76 -12.22 -1.31 -2.75
N GLN A 77 -12.60 -2.19 -1.83
CA GLN A 77 -12.07 -2.21 -0.47
C GLN A 77 -10.58 -2.50 -0.43
N LEU A 78 -10.11 -3.46 -1.25
CA LEU A 78 -8.67 -3.74 -1.38
C LEU A 78 -7.90 -2.54 -1.92
N LYS A 79 -8.44 -1.87 -2.94
CA LYS A 79 -7.79 -0.69 -3.51
C LYS A 79 -7.66 0.43 -2.48
N ILE A 80 -8.71 0.69 -1.72
CA ILE A 80 -8.69 1.73 -0.70
C ILE A 80 -7.72 1.38 0.43
N LEU A 81 -7.73 0.12 0.89
CA LEU A 81 -6.75 -0.35 1.88
C LEU A 81 -5.31 -0.14 1.39
N GLN A 82 -5.06 -0.47 0.12
CA GLN A 82 -3.76 -0.30 -0.51
C GLN A 82 -3.35 1.18 -0.58
N GLU A 83 -4.24 2.10 -0.91
CA GLU A 83 -3.94 3.54 -0.97
C GLU A 83 -3.54 4.11 0.41
N ILE A 84 -4.27 3.74 1.48
CA ILE A 84 -3.91 4.15 2.84
C ILE A 84 -2.50 3.70 3.19
N ILE A 85 -2.20 2.42 2.91
CA ILE A 85 -0.90 1.81 3.19
C ILE A 85 0.18 2.52 2.38
N THR A 86 -0.05 2.75 1.09
CA THR A 86 0.88 3.45 0.18
C THR A 86 1.25 4.81 0.73
N ILE A 87 0.24 5.62 1.07
CA ILE A 87 0.44 6.98 1.54
C ILE A 87 1.11 7.00 2.92
N SER A 88 0.70 6.11 3.82
CA SER A 88 1.31 5.98 5.15
C SER A 88 2.80 5.65 5.04
N ILE A 89 3.15 4.67 4.22
CA ILE A 89 4.55 4.27 3.97
C ILE A 89 5.31 5.39 3.27
N PHE A 90 4.71 6.05 2.28
CA PHE A 90 5.35 7.16 1.58
C PHE A 90 5.68 8.34 2.50
N ILE A 91 4.77 8.71 3.41
CA ILE A 91 5.03 9.77 4.40
C ILE A 91 6.22 9.40 5.29
N LEU A 92 6.27 8.15 5.77
CA LEU A 92 7.41 7.66 6.56
C LEU A 92 8.71 7.66 5.75
N PHE A 93 8.66 7.22 4.50
CA PHE A 93 9.81 7.21 3.59
C PHE A 93 10.33 8.62 3.31
N ALA A 94 9.45 9.57 2.98
CA ALA A 94 9.83 10.96 2.71
C ALA A 94 10.46 11.63 3.94
N SER A 95 9.89 11.37 5.13
CA SER A 95 10.41 11.90 6.39
C SER A 95 11.75 11.29 6.80
N LEU A 96 11.87 9.96 6.78
CA LEU A 96 13.03 9.25 7.33
C LEU A 96 14.19 9.13 6.34
N ILE A 97 13.90 8.84 5.06
CA ILE A 97 14.91 8.52 4.04
C ILE A 97 15.26 9.77 3.23
N LEU A 98 14.27 10.49 2.73
CA LEU A 98 14.50 11.72 1.97
C LEU A 98 14.84 12.91 2.89
N LYS A 99 14.53 12.81 4.19
CA LYS A 99 14.70 13.89 5.19
C LYS A 99 13.92 15.16 4.81
N GLU A 100 12.79 15.00 4.15
CA GLU A 100 11.91 16.11 3.82
C GLU A 100 11.16 16.58 5.08
N LYS A 101 11.05 17.90 5.25
CA LYS A 101 10.28 18.47 6.36
C LYS A 101 8.79 18.22 6.10
N ILE A 102 8.14 17.45 6.97
CA ILE A 102 6.69 17.28 6.95
C ILE A 102 6.05 18.66 7.20
N ARG A 103 5.36 19.17 6.20
CA ARG A 103 4.60 20.43 6.29
C ARG A 103 3.17 20.14 6.72
N TRP A 104 2.51 21.12 7.35
CA TRP A 104 1.15 21.00 7.87
C TRP A 104 0.14 20.54 6.81
N ASN A 105 0.30 20.99 5.57
CA ASN A 105 -0.53 20.57 4.44
C ASN A 105 -0.46 19.05 4.17
N HIS A 106 0.69 18.39 4.40
CA HIS A 106 0.79 16.93 4.25
C HIS A 106 -0.06 16.18 5.28
N MET A 107 -0.17 16.71 6.51
CA MET A 107 -1.02 16.14 7.55
C MET A 107 -2.50 16.30 7.22
N VAL A 108 -2.89 17.44 6.66
CA VAL A 108 -4.27 17.68 6.18
C VAL A 108 -4.61 16.73 5.04
N SER A 109 -3.72 16.56 4.06
CA SER A 109 -3.91 15.59 2.97
C SER A 109 -4.08 14.17 3.49
N PHE A 110 -3.27 13.75 4.47
CA PHE A 110 -3.39 12.43 5.10
C PHE A 110 -4.76 12.25 5.78
N PHE A 111 -5.24 13.27 6.49
CA PHE A 111 -6.54 13.22 7.16
C PHE A 111 -7.72 13.13 6.19
N LEU A 112 -7.66 13.85 5.06
CA LEU A 112 -8.69 13.77 4.01
C LEU A 112 -8.75 12.37 3.38
N ILE A 113 -7.60 11.70 3.24
CA ILE A 113 -7.55 10.34 2.73
C ILE A 113 -8.15 9.37 3.76
N LEU A 114 -7.83 9.52 5.05
CA LEU A 114 -8.48 8.72 6.11
C LEU A 114 -10.01 8.90 6.12
N ALA A 115 -10.51 10.11 5.87
CA ALA A 115 -11.94 10.34 5.74
C ALA A 115 -12.54 9.56 4.55
N ALA A 116 -11.87 9.55 3.39
CA ALA A 116 -12.32 8.78 2.22
C ALA A 116 -12.45 7.28 2.51
N VAL A 117 -11.57 6.74 3.35
CA VAL A 117 -11.64 5.35 3.83
C VAL A 117 -12.87 5.14 4.69
N GLY A 118 -13.11 6.02 5.65
CA GLY A 118 -14.29 5.96 6.51
C GLY A 118 -15.57 5.84 5.69
N PHE A 119 -15.72 6.66 4.64
CA PHE A 119 -16.85 6.58 3.72
C PHE A 119 -16.93 5.27 2.94
N ALA A 120 -15.80 4.75 2.46
CA ALA A 120 -15.78 3.52 1.69
C ALA A 120 -16.14 2.25 2.48
N PHE A 121 -15.91 2.26 3.80
CA PHE A 121 -16.26 1.16 4.69
C PHE A 121 -17.58 1.37 5.44
N TYR A 122 -18.12 2.60 5.46
CA TYR A 122 -19.38 2.94 6.12
C TYR A 122 -20.58 2.13 5.59
N ASP A 123 -20.59 1.78 4.30
CA ASP A 123 -21.71 1.03 3.69
C ASP A 123 -21.73 -0.46 4.09
N LYS A 124 -20.58 -1.05 4.47
CA LYS A 124 -20.49 -2.47 4.88
C LYS A 124 -21.05 -2.74 6.29
N ALA A 125 -21.43 -1.70 7.03
CA ALA A 125 -22.02 -1.83 8.36
C ALA A 125 -23.56 -2.00 8.35
N ASN A 126 -24.21 -1.81 7.20
CA ASN A 126 -25.68 -1.77 7.08
C ASN A 126 -26.27 -2.73 6.02
N SER A 127 -25.59 -3.85 5.69
CA SER A 127 -26.14 -4.86 4.76
C SER A 127 -25.74 -6.28 5.15
#